data_AF-A0A1H8IDJ0-F1
#
_entry.id   AF-A0A1H8IDJ0-F1
#
_cell.length_a   1.000
_cell.length_b   1.000
_cell.length_c   1.000
_cell.angle_alpha   90.00
_cell.angle_beta   90.00
_cell.angle_gamma   90.00
#
_symmetry.space_group_name_H-M   'P 1'
#
loop_
_entity.id
_entity.type
_entity.pdbx_description
1 polymer ?
#
loop_
_entity_poly.entity_id
_entity_poly.type
_entity_poly.pdbx_seq_one_letter_code
_entity_poly.pdbx_strand_id
1 'polypeptide(L)'
;MDGAQGHLVDAQCHGVLQGELGLGSFEARLPGTAAPHTTLFDSPTGFAVRRWCPPLLGLEPHCPPARYLARRRELGAYESARRLLRSTGVTAYLVDTGEPGDLGAPKDLAVAGGGVAFEIVRLEPLAQQVADTSGTVDGFLANLAEAVHAAAQEAAGFSYGTGTAASHEPGGRHARTGPPRVPPPWPEPAGGSAGRGRHARPWDEHGDGHADEPGPAGGPRPPGPHDVRTAAARWLAERTVGGRLTDEVLRRHLVWHAVATGLPLSLRYGPDGPGPRAAAEFLHATAGLGTDVVLTPGTRHQAAAAELAAVLPHVYVALGGDPSAVLARTPFGKVLYASGAAGLPELYVTGARAFRAGLAHLIDGRVAAGEWSAADGERVAALVGEGNARRVYRLPASAAGRVPHPRLPHADTLR
;
A
#
# COMPACT_ATOMS: atom_id res chain seq x y z
N MET A 1 -24.47 -6.36 -14.05
CA MET A 1 -23.31 -5.98 -14.87
C MET A 1 -22.09 -6.69 -14.32
N ASP A 2 -21.70 -7.80 -14.95
CA ASP A 2 -20.51 -8.61 -14.62
C ASP A 2 -19.24 -8.11 -15.34
N GLY A 3 -19.30 -6.92 -15.97
CA GLY A 3 -18.29 -6.43 -16.92
C GLY A 3 -16.97 -5.93 -16.33
N ALA A 4 -16.83 -5.86 -15.00
CA ALA A 4 -15.59 -5.42 -14.33
C ALA A 4 -14.74 -6.59 -13.79
N GLN A 5 -14.82 -7.78 -14.39
CA GLN A 5 -13.95 -8.93 -14.06
C GLN A 5 -12.56 -8.84 -14.73
N GLY A 6 -12.03 -7.63 -14.88
CA GLY A 6 -10.68 -7.42 -15.40
C GLY A 6 -9.62 -8.01 -14.46
N HIS A 7 -8.55 -8.53 -15.04
CA HIS A 7 -7.38 -8.99 -14.30
C HIS A 7 -6.79 -7.84 -13.47
N LEU A 8 -6.24 -8.19 -12.31
CA LEU A 8 -5.53 -7.26 -11.44
C LEU A 8 -4.05 -7.64 -11.35
N VAL A 9 -3.20 -6.64 -11.17
CA VAL A 9 -1.84 -6.78 -10.65
C VAL A 9 -1.79 -6.02 -9.34
N ASP A 10 -1.48 -6.72 -8.26
CA ASP A 10 -1.40 -6.13 -6.94
C ASP A 10 0.00 -5.52 -6.73
N ALA A 11 0.11 -4.22 -6.98
CA ALA A 11 1.38 -3.49 -7.02
C ALA A 11 2.04 -3.31 -5.64
N GLN A 12 1.32 -3.61 -4.55
CA GLN A 12 1.89 -3.63 -3.20
C GLN A 12 1.05 -4.50 -2.28
N CYS A 13 1.63 -5.62 -1.85
CA CYS A 13 1.02 -6.52 -0.89
C CYS A 13 2.09 -7.26 -0.06
N HIS A 14 1.68 -8.15 0.85
CA HIS A 14 2.55 -8.92 1.72
C HIS A 14 2.13 -10.39 1.83
N GLY A 15 3.00 -11.24 2.35
CA GLY A 15 2.66 -12.66 2.56
C GLY A 15 1.40 -12.87 3.43
N VAL A 16 0.81 -14.05 3.30
CA VAL A 16 -0.34 -14.49 4.12
C VAL A 16 0.13 -15.43 5.22
N LEU A 17 -0.56 -15.38 6.36
CA LEU A 17 -0.33 -16.28 7.49
C LEU A 17 -0.71 -17.71 7.09
N GLN A 18 0.15 -18.67 7.45
CA GLN A 18 -0.06 -20.09 7.12
C GLN A 18 -0.89 -20.85 8.17
N GLY A 19 -1.13 -20.23 9.33
CA GLY A 19 -1.86 -20.84 10.44
C GLY A 19 -3.31 -20.37 10.56
N GLU A 20 -4.13 -21.19 11.21
CA GLU A 20 -5.49 -20.82 11.61
C GLU A 20 -5.49 -19.85 12.79
N LEU A 21 -6.42 -18.90 12.79
CA LEU A 21 -6.52 -17.87 13.82
C LEU A 21 -7.73 -18.08 14.72
N GLY A 22 -7.56 -17.76 16.00
CA GLY A 22 -8.62 -17.52 16.97
C GLY A 22 -9.48 -16.31 16.59
N LEU A 23 -10.63 -16.13 17.23
CA LEU A 23 -11.47 -14.95 16.99
C LEU A 23 -10.70 -13.66 17.29
N GLY A 24 -10.09 -13.56 18.48
CA GLY A 24 -9.32 -12.38 18.87
C GLY A 24 -8.05 -12.17 18.05
N SER A 25 -7.33 -13.24 17.69
CA SER A 25 -6.11 -13.10 16.88
C SER A 25 -6.40 -12.80 15.40
N PHE A 26 -7.57 -13.19 14.89
CA PHE A 26 -8.05 -12.74 13.58
C PHE A 26 -8.45 -11.26 13.63
N GLU A 27 -9.23 -10.88 14.65
CA GLU A 27 -9.71 -9.52 14.82
C GLU A 27 -8.56 -8.51 14.95
N ALA A 28 -7.53 -8.85 15.72
CA ALA A 28 -6.32 -8.03 15.89
C ALA A 28 -5.52 -7.80 14.59
N ARG A 29 -5.85 -8.52 13.51
CA ARG A 29 -5.25 -8.34 12.18
C ARG A 29 -6.13 -7.52 11.24
N LEU A 30 -7.36 -7.18 11.64
CA LEU A 30 -8.19 -6.26 10.87
C LEU A 30 -7.68 -4.82 11.09
N PRO A 31 -7.68 -3.98 10.03
CA PRO A 31 -7.24 -2.60 10.15
C PRO A 31 -8.23 -1.76 10.97
N GLY A 32 -7.67 -0.84 11.77
CA GLY A 32 -8.43 0.14 12.55
C GLY A 32 -8.33 -0.06 14.06
N THR A 33 -9.15 0.67 14.80
CA THR A 33 -9.23 0.58 16.26
C THR A 33 -10.69 0.39 16.64
N ALA A 34 -10.98 -0.65 17.41
CA ALA A 34 -12.34 -0.86 17.92
C ALA A 34 -12.67 0.24 18.94
N ALA A 35 -13.87 0.80 18.85
CA ALA A 35 -14.41 1.63 19.91
C ALA A 35 -14.66 0.78 21.17
N PRO A 36 -14.67 1.37 22.38
CA PRO A 36 -14.99 0.65 23.60
C PRO A 36 -16.28 -0.18 23.46
N HIS A 37 -16.24 -1.44 23.89
CA HIS A 37 -17.36 -2.39 23.82
C HIS A 37 -17.80 -2.81 22.41
N THR A 38 -17.03 -2.48 21.37
CA THR A 38 -17.27 -2.91 19.99
C THR A 38 -16.19 -3.90 19.52
N THR A 39 -16.40 -4.47 18.34
CA THR A 39 -15.44 -5.34 17.67
C THR A 39 -15.06 -4.77 16.30
N LEU A 40 -13.85 -5.04 15.82
CA LEU A 40 -13.44 -4.72 14.45
C LEU A 40 -14.26 -5.49 13.39
N PHE A 41 -15.01 -6.53 13.77
CA PHE A 41 -16.02 -7.14 12.89
C PHE A 41 -17.21 -6.23 12.58
N ASP A 42 -17.38 -5.13 13.32
CA ASP A 42 -18.37 -4.08 13.08
C ASP A 42 -17.76 -2.82 12.43
N SER A 43 -16.47 -2.87 12.07
CA SER A 43 -15.83 -1.83 11.25
C SER A 43 -16.23 -1.96 9.78
N PRO A 44 -15.98 -0.94 8.92
CA PRO A 44 -16.17 -1.05 7.48
C PRO A 44 -15.46 -2.27 6.87
N THR A 45 -14.22 -2.54 7.29
CA THR A 45 -13.48 -3.73 6.85
C THR A 45 -14.10 -5.02 7.37
N GLY A 46 -14.55 -5.04 8.64
CA GLY A 46 -15.26 -6.18 9.22
C GLY A 46 -16.55 -6.53 8.48
N PHE A 47 -17.35 -5.52 8.11
CA PHE A 47 -18.54 -5.69 7.28
C PHE A 47 -18.20 -6.17 5.86
N ALA A 48 -17.13 -5.65 5.26
CA ALA A 48 -16.65 -6.12 3.97
C ALA A 48 -16.24 -7.61 4.02
N VAL A 49 -15.50 -8.02 5.06
CA VAL A 49 -15.14 -9.43 5.29
C VAL A 49 -16.42 -10.27 5.41
N ARG A 50 -17.33 -9.89 6.29
CA ARG A 50 -18.60 -10.60 6.53
C ARG A 50 -19.48 -10.67 5.29
N ARG A 51 -19.43 -9.66 4.41
CA ARG A 51 -20.21 -9.65 3.16
C ARG A 51 -19.61 -10.59 2.11
N TRP A 52 -18.30 -10.51 1.87
CA TRP A 52 -17.69 -11.08 0.67
C TRP A 52 -16.92 -12.38 0.89
N CYS A 53 -16.38 -12.63 2.09
CA CYS A 53 -15.55 -13.81 2.34
C CYS A 53 -16.36 -15.08 2.65
N PRO A 54 -17.42 -15.07 3.48
CA PRO A 54 -18.18 -16.28 3.80
C PRO A 54 -18.75 -17.02 2.57
N PRO A 55 -19.33 -16.36 1.55
CA PRO A 55 -19.85 -17.06 0.37
C PRO A 55 -18.78 -17.85 -0.40
N LEU A 56 -17.53 -17.36 -0.40
CA LEU A 56 -16.41 -18.04 -1.06
C LEU A 56 -16.01 -19.34 -0.34
N LEU A 57 -16.43 -19.52 0.91
CA LEU A 57 -16.20 -20.70 1.73
C LEU A 57 -17.46 -21.57 1.91
N GLY A 58 -18.55 -21.24 1.21
CA GLY A 58 -19.82 -21.96 1.25
C GLY A 58 -20.72 -21.58 2.43
N LEU A 59 -20.61 -20.36 2.95
CA LEU A 59 -21.46 -19.83 4.01
C LEU A 59 -22.33 -18.68 3.51
N GLU A 60 -23.42 -18.40 4.22
CA GLU A 60 -24.26 -17.23 3.94
C GLU A 60 -23.50 -15.91 4.16
N PRO A 61 -23.75 -14.88 3.32
CA PRO A 61 -23.28 -13.53 3.60
C PRO A 61 -23.71 -13.07 5.00
N HIS A 62 -22.83 -12.33 5.67
CA HIS A 62 -23.03 -11.78 7.01
C HIS A 62 -23.17 -12.81 8.13
N CYS A 63 -22.81 -14.08 7.91
CA CYS A 63 -22.78 -15.06 8.98
C CYS A 63 -21.94 -14.59 10.19
N PRO A 64 -22.25 -15.03 11.42
CA PRO A 64 -21.50 -14.61 12.61
C PRO A 64 -19.99 -14.92 12.49
N PRO A 65 -19.09 -14.03 12.97
CA PRO A 65 -17.64 -14.24 12.88
C PRO A 65 -17.15 -15.60 13.41
N ALA A 66 -17.73 -16.09 14.50
CA ALA A 66 -17.40 -17.39 15.06
C ALA A 66 -17.69 -18.54 14.07
N ARG A 67 -18.81 -18.48 13.34
CA ARG A 67 -19.17 -19.48 12.33
C ARG A 67 -18.25 -19.41 11.10
N TYR A 68 -17.88 -18.19 10.69
CA TYR A 68 -16.91 -17.98 9.63
C TYR A 68 -15.55 -18.62 9.96
N LEU A 69 -15.01 -18.33 11.15
CA LEU A 69 -13.71 -18.87 11.56
C LEU A 69 -13.74 -20.37 11.84
N ALA A 70 -14.85 -20.92 12.33
CA ALA A 70 -15.03 -22.37 12.42
C ALA A 70 -14.92 -23.02 11.04
N ARG A 71 -15.59 -22.45 10.03
CA ARG A 71 -15.52 -22.96 8.65
C ARG A 71 -14.12 -22.85 8.04
N ARG A 72 -13.38 -21.77 8.34
CA ARG A 72 -11.97 -21.66 7.93
C ARG A 72 -11.14 -22.80 8.47
N ARG A 73 -11.27 -23.10 9.76
CA ARG A 73 -10.57 -24.22 10.41
C ARG A 73 -10.95 -25.58 9.85
N GLU A 74 -12.23 -25.79 9.50
CA GLU A 74 -12.69 -27.03 8.85
C GLU A 74 -12.04 -27.23 7.47
N LEU A 75 -11.85 -26.16 6.69
CA LEU A 75 -11.20 -26.22 5.38
C LEU A 75 -9.67 -26.28 5.49
N GLY A 76 -9.12 -25.67 6.54
CA GLY A 76 -7.70 -25.43 6.72
C GLY A 76 -7.22 -24.14 6.04
N ALA A 77 -6.06 -23.66 6.53
CA ALA A 77 -5.56 -22.32 6.21
C ALA A 77 -5.25 -22.17 4.72
N TYR A 78 -4.60 -23.18 4.14
CA TYR A 78 -4.22 -23.18 2.74
C TYR A 78 -5.44 -23.19 1.81
N GLU A 79 -6.42 -24.09 2.01
CA GLU A 79 -7.59 -24.16 1.14
C GLU A 79 -8.48 -22.92 1.29
N SER A 80 -8.62 -22.38 2.50
CA SER A 80 -9.29 -21.09 2.73
C SER A 80 -8.59 -19.95 1.98
N ALA A 81 -7.27 -19.82 2.13
CA ALA A 81 -6.48 -18.80 1.43
C ALA A 81 -6.58 -18.96 -0.09
N ARG A 82 -6.48 -20.18 -0.60
CA ARG A 82 -6.61 -20.51 -2.02
C ARG A 82 -7.95 -20.04 -2.61
N ARG A 83 -9.07 -20.35 -1.96
CA ARG A 83 -10.40 -19.92 -2.42
C ARG A 83 -10.55 -18.40 -2.40
N LEU A 84 -10.11 -17.77 -1.32
CA LEU A 84 -10.20 -16.31 -1.17
C LEU A 84 -9.33 -15.59 -2.19
N LEU A 85 -8.04 -15.93 -2.27
CA LEU A 85 -7.08 -15.26 -3.17
C LEU A 85 -7.45 -15.45 -4.64
N ARG A 86 -7.86 -16.66 -5.07
CA ARG A 86 -8.27 -16.90 -6.47
C ARG A 86 -9.51 -16.12 -6.87
N SER A 87 -10.40 -15.81 -5.93
CA SER A 87 -11.59 -15.01 -6.19
C SER A 87 -11.27 -13.54 -6.55
N THR A 88 -10.06 -13.07 -6.24
CA THR A 88 -9.66 -11.69 -6.48
C THR A 88 -9.38 -11.42 -7.95
N GLY A 89 -9.03 -12.44 -8.75
CA GLY A 89 -8.59 -12.25 -10.14
C GLY A 89 -7.25 -11.50 -10.26
N VAL A 90 -6.46 -11.46 -9.18
CA VAL A 90 -5.07 -10.98 -9.21
C VAL A 90 -4.21 -12.02 -9.93
N THR A 91 -3.47 -11.58 -10.94
CA THR A 91 -2.62 -12.43 -11.79
C THR A 91 -1.14 -12.28 -11.49
N ALA A 92 -0.74 -11.15 -10.89
CA ALA A 92 0.60 -10.94 -10.38
C ALA A 92 0.60 -10.20 -9.03
N TYR A 93 1.51 -10.58 -8.15
CA TYR A 93 1.68 -10.03 -6.81
C TYR A 93 3.07 -9.41 -6.68
N LEU A 94 3.15 -8.12 -6.33
CA LEU A 94 4.40 -7.45 -5.97
C LEU A 94 4.50 -7.48 -4.44
N VAL A 95 5.24 -8.48 -3.94
CA VAL A 95 5.22 -8.86 -2.52
C VAL A 95 6.39 -8.21 -1.80
N ASP A 96 6.08 -7.29 -0.89
CA ASP A 96 7.08 -6.77 0.04
C ASP A 96 7.34 -7.80 1.14
N THR A 97 8.58 -8.32 1.15
CA THR A 97 9.06 -9.40 2.02
C THR A 97 9.61 -8.92 3.37
N GLY A 98 9.62 -7.60 3.61
CA GLY A 98 10.15 -7.02 4.84
C GLY A 98 9.11 -6.76 5.93
N GLU A 99 7.87 -7.20 5.73
CA GLU A 99 6.82 -7.07 6.76
C GLU A 99 7.08 -8.07 7.90
N PRO A 100 7.18 -7.63 9.16
CA PRO A 100 7.47 -8.52 10.26
C PRO A 100 6.33 -9.52 10.51
N GLY A 101 6.69 -10.74 10.89
CA GLY A 101 5.77 -11.80 11.25
C GLY A 101 6.02 -13.08 10.47
N ASP A 102 5.23 -14.11 10.79
CA ASP A 102 5.31 -15.43 10.14
C ASP A 102 4.48 -15.46 8.85
N LEU A 103 4.83 -14.56 7.92
CA LEU A 103 4.18 -14.43 6.63
C LEU A 103 4.80 -15.40 5.63
N GLY A 104 3.97 -16.10 4.86
CA GLY A 104 4.44 -17.01 3.82
C GLY A 104 5.25 -16.31 2.73
N ALA A 105 6.12 -17.06 2.06
CA ALA A 105 6.97 -16.52 1.01
C ALA A 105 6.15 -16.07 -0.21
N PRO A 106 6.70 -15.20 -1.08
CA PRO A 106 6.02 -14.78 -2.32
C PRO A 106 5.52 -15.96 -3.16
N LYS A 107 6.30 -17.04 -3.24
CA LYS A 107 5.94 -18.25 -3.97
C LYS A 107 4.68 -18.93 -3.41
N ASP A 108 4.50 -18.96 -2.09
CA ASP A 108 3.34 -19.59 -1.46
C ASP A 108 2.07 -18.78 -1.76
N LEU A 109 2.18 -17.45 -1.72
CA LEU A 109 1.11 -16.54 -2.12
C LEU A 109 0.72 -16.75 -3.58
N ALA A 110 1.71 -16.84 -4.49
CA ALA A 110 1.48 -17.10 -5.91
C ALA A 110 0.74 -18.41 -6.17
N VAL A 111 1.16 -19.49 -5.50
CA VAL A 111 0.54 -20.83 -5.63
C VAL A 111 -0.91 -20.83 -5.12
N ALA A 112 -1.14 -20.22 -3.95
CA ALA A 112 -2.49 -20.10 -3.39
C ALA A 112 -3.39 -19.25 -4.31
N GLY A 113 -2.91 -18.08 -4.75
CA GLY A 113 -3.62 -17.14 -5.61
C GLY A 113 -3.79 -17.58 -7.07
N GLY A 114 -2.98 -18.52 -7.55
CA GLY A 114 -2.99 -18.94 -8.97
C GLY A 114 -2.39 -17.90 -9.91
N GLY A 115 -1.40 -17.13 -9.44
CA GLY A 115 -0.71 -16.09 -10.19
C GLY A 115 0.81 -16.23 -10.13
N VAL A 116 1.53 -15.15 -10.43
CA VAL A 116 3.00 -15.06 -10.29
C VAL A 116 3.32 -14.04 -9.21
N ALA A 117 4.26 -14.33 -8.32
CA ALA A 117 4.74 -13.33 -7.35
C ALA A 117 6.14 -12.88 -7.72
N PHE A 118 6.39 -11.60 -7.48
CA PHE A 118 7.68 -10.96 -7.63
C PHE A 118 8.04 -10.29 -6.30
N GLU A 119 9.30 -10.40 -5.91
CA GLU A 119 9.77 -9.82 -4.66
C GLU A 119 9.99 -8.32 -4.79
N ILE A 120 9.53 -7.58 -3.79
CA ILE A 120 9.92 -6.21 -3.51
C ILE A 120 10.73 -6.20 -2.22
N VAL A 121 12.00 -5.81 -2.31
CA VAL A 121 12.89 -5.83 -1.15
C VAL A 121 12.68 -4.57 -0.32
N ARG A 122 12.32 -4.73 0.96
CA ARG A 122 12.21 -3.62 1.89
C ARG A 122 13.61 -3.21 2.38
N LEU A 123 13.94 -1.93 2.24
CA LEU A 123 15.27 -1.42 2.53
C LEU A 123 15.63 -1.48 4.02
N GLU A 124 14.65 -1.27 4.91
CA GLU A 124 14.92 -1.17 6.35
C GLU A 124 15.36 -2.51 6.97
N PRO A 125 14.70 -3.66 6.71
CA PRO A 125 15.18 -4.97 7.15
C PRO A 125 16.49 -5.38 6.48
N LEU A 126 16.70 -5.06 5.21
CA LEU A 126 17.96 -5.32 4.51
C LEU A 126 19.13 -4.63 5.22
N ALA A 127 18.97 -3.35 5.55
CA ALA A 127 20.00 -2.60 6.28
C ALA A 127 20.26 -3.15 7.68
N GLN A 128 19.22 -3.64 8.37
CA GLN A 128 19.35 -4.27 9.69
C GLN A 128 20.17 -5.56 9.62
N GLN A 129 19.88 -6.43 8.65
CA GLN A 129 20.60 -7.68 8.43
C GLN A 129 22.09 -7.43 8.09
N VAL A 130 22.36 -6.45 7.24
CA VAL A 130 23.74 -6.06 6.91
C VAL A 130 24.46 -5.54 8.15
N ALA A 131 23.80 -4.70 8.94
CA ALA A 131 24.36 -4.17 10.17
C ALA A 131 24.66 -5.27 11.21
N ASP A 132 23.84 -6.32 11.28
CA ASP A 132 24.04 -7.47 12.18
C ASP A 132 25.27 -8.33 11.81
N THR A 133 25.74 -8.25 10.56
CA THR A 133 26.82 -9.11 10.04
C THR A 133 28.13 -8.38 9.73
N SER A 134 28.15 -7.04 9.75
CA SER A 134 29.27 -6.26 9.21
C SER A 134 30.39 -5.93 10.21
N GLY A 135 30.12 -5.96 11.52
CA GLY A 135 31.11 -5.81 12.60
C GLY A 135 31.85 -4.45 12.73
N THR A 136 31.91 -3.64 11.68
CA THR A 136 32.56 -2.32 11.64
C THR A 136 31.74 -1.32 10.80
N VAL A 137 32.00 -0.01 10.99
CA VAL A 137 31.35 1.05 10.19
C VAL A 137 31.69 0.92 8.71
N ASP A 138 32.97 0.72 8.38
CA ASP A 138 33.42 0.56 6.99
C ASP A 138 32.85 -0.70 6.34
N GLY A 139 32.87 -1.82 7.07
CA GLY A 139 32.23 -3.06 6.62
C GLY A 139 30.74 -2.86 6.37
N PHE A 140 30.03 -2.17 7.26
CA PHE A 140 28.60 -1.92 7.11
C PHE A 140 28.29 -1.13 5.84
N LEU A 141 29.01 -0.03 5.58
CA LEU A 141 28.77 0.79 4.40
C LEU A 141 29.10 0.07 3.10
N ALA A 142 30.19 -0.70 3.06
CA ALA A 142 30.56 -1.49 1.89
C ALA A 142 29.52 -2.60 1.63
N ASN A 143 29.22 -3.40 2.65
CA ASN A 143 28.27 -4.51 2.55
C ASN A 143 26.85 -4.04 2.24
N LEU A 144 26.48 -2.82 2.64
CA LEU A 144 25.15 -2.28 2.39
C LEU A 144 24.95 -1.96 0.90
N ALA A 145 25.95 -1.32 0.28
CA ALA A 145 25.91 -1.05 -1.15
C ALA A 145 25.89 -2.35 -1.96
N GLU A 146 26.69 -3.33 -1.57
CA GLU A 146 26.70 -4.67 -2.19
C GLU A 146 25.38 -5.39 -2.02
N ALA A 147 24.77 -5.34 -0.83
CA ALA A 147 23.49 -5.99 -0.55
C ALA A 147 22.36 -5.41 -1.39
N VAL A 148 22.29 -4.08 -1.54
CA VAL A 148 21.30 -3.43 -2.43
C VAL A 148 21.54 -3.83 -3.89
N HIS A 149 22.79 -3.85 -4.34
CA HIS A 149 23.12 -4.24 -5.71
C HIS A 149 22.81 -5.71 -6.00
N ALA A 150 23.09 -6.61 -5.06
CA ALA A 150 22.76 -8.03 -5.15
C ALA A 150 21.24 -8.24 -5.17
N ALA A 151 20.51 -7.59 -4.28
CA ALA A 151 19.04 -7.62 -4.25
C ALA A 151 18.43 -7.15 -5.59
N ALA A 152 19.03 -6.14 -6.23
CA ALA A 152 18.56 -5.63 -7.51
C ALA A 152 18.69 -6.62 -8.69
N GLN A 153 19.43 -7.72 -8.54
CA GLN A 153 19.53 -8.75 -9.59
C GLN A 153 18.29 -9.64 -9.67
N GLU A 154 17.55 -9.78 -8.56
CA GLU A 154 16.42 -10.73 -8.45
C GLU A 154 15.09 -10.03 -8.12
N ALA A 155 15.13 -8.89 -7.43
CA ALA A 155 13.94 -8.15 -7.03
C ALA A 155 13.28 -7.43 -8.22
N ALA A 156 11.96 -7.30 -8.18
CA ALA A 156 11.22 -6.45 -9.11
C ALA A 156 11.28 -4.96 -8.75
N GLY A 157 11.73 -4.63 -7.53
CA GLY A 157 11.83 -3.28 -7.04
C GLY A 157 12.15 -3.23 -5.54
N PHE A 158 12.21 -2.01 -5.01
CA PHE A 158 12.44 -1.76 -3.60
C PHE A 158 11.24 -1.08 -2.95
N SER A 159 11.11 -1.23 -1.64
CA SER A 159 10.14 -0.48 -0.84
C SER A 159 10.80 0.17 0.37
N TYR A 160 10.19 1.27 0.80
CA TYR A 160 10.59 2.00 1.99
C TYR A 160 9.34 2.54 2.71
N GLY A 161 9.28 2.34 4.04
CA GLY A 161 8.21 2.84 4.90
C GLY A 161 8.55 4.19 5.52
N THR A 162 7.64 5.15 5.43
CA THR A 162 7.90 6.55 5.80
C THR A 162 7.28 6.94 7.14
N GLY A 163 7.03 5.98 8.03
CA GLY A 163 6.41 6.21 9.33
C GLY A 163 6.80 5.16 10.36
N THR A 164 6.87 5.58 11.62
CA THR A 164 6.98 4.69 12.77
C THR A 164 5.84 3.67 12.70
N ALA A 165 6.17 2.39 12.56
CA ALA A 165 5.18 1.37 12.89
C ALA A 165 4.86 1.60 14.37
N ALA A 166 3.71 2.18 14.68
CA ALA A 166 3.18 2.18 16.02
C ALA A 166 3.25 0.72 16.49
N SER A 167 4.11 0.50 17.46
CA SER A 167 4.36 -0.76 18.13
C SER A 167 3.04 -1.43 18.48
N HIS A 168 2.67 -2.48 17.74
CA HIS A 168 1.89 -3.55 18.33
C HIS A 168 2.85 -4.34 19.21
N GLU A 169 3.14 -3.82 20.41
CA GLU A 169 3.72 -4.64 21.46
C GLU A 169 2.70 -5.70 21.88
N PRO A 170 3.03 -7.00 21.84
CA PRO A 170 2.20 -8.03 22.42
C PRO A 170 2.43 -8.04 23.94
N GLY A 171 1.52 -7.39 24.68
CA GLY A 171 1.34 -7.66 26.11
C GLY A 171 2.24 -6.88 27.09
N GLY A 172 1.96 -5.59 27.27
CA GLY A 172 2.38 -4.84 28.45
C GLY A 172 1.22 -4.69 29.43
N ARG A 173 1.33 -5.21 30.65
CA ARG A 173 0.35 -5.03 31.74
C ARG A 173 0.09 -3.54 31.96
N HIS A 174 -1.12 -3.07 31.67
CA HIS A 174 -1.53 -1.73 32.08
C HIS A 174 -1.67 -1.64 33.60
N ALA A 175 -0.81 -0.80 34.17
CA ALA A 175 -0.95 -0.31 35.53
C ALA A 175 -2.30 0.40 35.67
N ARG A 176 -2.99 0.12 36.78
CA ARG A 176 -4.28 0.72 37.15
C ARG A 176 -4.13 2.23 37.30
N THR A 177 -4.60 3.00 36.32
CA THR A 177 -4.89 4.43 36.48
C THR A 177 -6.37 4.61 36.83
N GLY A 178 -6.65 5.40 37.86
CA GLY A 178 -8.00 5.64 38.41
C GLY A 178 -9.00 6.26 37.41
N PRO A 179 -10.26 6.42 37.82
CA PRO A 179 -11.35 6.74 36.90
C PRO A 179 -11.16 8.12 36.24
N PRO A 180 -11.47 8.25 34.94
CA PRO A 180 -11.36 9.52 34.22
C PRO A 180 -12.41 10.52 34.69
N ARG A 181 -12.00 11.79 34.84
CA ARG A 181 -12.92 12.92 35.02
C ARG A 181 -13.68 13.18 33.73
N VAL A 182 -15.01 13.25 33.83
CA VAL A 182 -15.93 13.54 32.72
C VAL A 182 -15.95 15.05 32.44
N PRO A 183 -15.68 15.53 31.22
CA PRO A 183 -15.95 16.92 30.83
C PRO A 183 -17.44 17.10 30.47
N PRO A 184 -18.05 18.28 30.70
CA PRO A 184 -19.47 18.49 30.46
C PRO A 184 -19.80 18.58 28.95
N PRO A 185 -21.04 18.22 28.56
CA PRO A 185 -21.47 18.18 27.16
C PRO A 185 -22.02 19.53 26.68
N TRP A 186 -21.36 20.12 25.67
CA TRP A 186 -21.81 21.14 24.69
C TRP A 186 -22.44 22.46 25.19
N PRO A 187 -22.26 23.59 24.46
CA PRO A 187 -22.80 24.90 24.88
C PRO A 187 -24.27 25.10 24.45
N GLU A 188 -25.06 25.73 25.33
CA GLU A 188 -26.45 26.14 25.07
C GLU A 188 -26.56 27.35 24.11
N PRO A 189 -27.69 27.52 23.38
CA PRO A 189 -27.83 28.57 22.37
C PRO A 189 -28.20 29.95 22.96
N ALA A 190 -27.87 30.97 22.15
CA ALA A 190 -27.70 32.38 22.46
C ALA A 190 -28.92 33.17 22.99
N GLY A 191 -28.66 34.07 23.95
CA GLY A 191 -29.44 35.29 24.21
C GLY A 191 -28.73 36.49 23.59
N GLY A 192 -29.40 37.18 22.67
CA GLY A 192 -28.82 38.29 21.90
C GLY A 192 -28.69 39.61 22.65
N SER A 193 -27.73 40.44 22.21
CA SER A 193 -27.93 41.89 22.13
C SER A 193 -27.01 42.49 21.06
N ALA A 194 -27.50 43.54 20.44
CA ALA A 194 -27.01 44.16 19.22
C ALA A 194 -25.64 44.86 19.35
N GLY A 195 -24.84 44.79 18.29
CA GLY A 195 -23.59 45.54 18.16
C GLY A 195 -23.19 45.70 16.69
N ARG A 196 -23.18 46.95 16.25
CA ARG A 196 -23.04 47.43 14.85
C ARG A 196 -21.71 47.04 14.18
N GLY A 197 -21.82 46.55 12.94
CA GLY A 197 -21.06 46.89 11.73
C GLY A 197 -19.53 47.05 11.77
N ARG A 198 -18.84 46.31 10.88
CA ARG A 198 -17.96 46.86 9.82
C ARG A 198 -17.53 45.75 8.85
N HIS A 199 -17.50 46.11 7.57
CA HIS A 199 -16.93 45.31 6.48
C HIS A 199 -15.41 45.11 6.66
N ALA A 200 -14.91 43.90 6.41
CA ALA A 200 -13.53 43.61 6.02
C ALA A 200 -13.46 42.26 5.26
N ARG A 201 -12.45 42.12 4.40
CA ARG A 201 -12.37 41.28 3.20
C ARG A 201 -11.99 39.80 3.45
N PRO A 202 -12.20 38.89 2.48
CA PRO A 202 -11.79 37.50 2.57
C PRO A 202 -10.29 37.33 2.24
N TRP A 203 -9.70 36.27 2.81
CA TRP A 203 -8.32 35.79 2.66
C TRP A 203 -7.27 36.49 3.53
N ASP A 204 -7.20 36.08 4.82
CA ASP A 204 -5.97 36.17 5.58
C ASP A 204 -5.41 34.76 5.77
N GLU A 205 -4.19 34.60 5.28
CA GLU A 205 -3.31 33.46 5.43
C GLU A 205 -3.00 33.25 6.93
N HIS A 206 -3.48 32.15 7.49
CA HIS A 206 -2.90 31.60 8.71
C HIS A 206 -2.08 30.39 8.30
N GLY A 207 -0.80 30.68 8.06
CA GLY A 207 0.24 29.68 8.03
C GLY A 207 0.36 29.07 9.42
N ASP A 208 -0.31 27.93 9.61
CA ASP A 208 -0.04 27.04 10.72
C ASP A 208 1.32 26.40 10.47
N GLY A 209 2.36 27.04 10.98
CA GLY A 209 3.70 26.51 11.08
C GLY A 209 3.72 25.33 12.05
N HIS A 210 3.27 24.17 11.61
CA HIS A 210 3.86 22.93 12.07
C HIS A 210 5.27 22.88 11.49
N ALA A 211 6.29 22.82 12.35
CA ALA A 211 7.63 22.48 11.92
C ALA A 211 7.52 21.14 11.15
N ASP A 212 7.66 21.20 9.83
CA ASP A 212 7.66 20.02 8.97
C ASP A 212 8.79 19.10 9.47
N GLU A 213 8.42 17.98 10.08
CA GLU A 213 9.38 16.89 10.25
C GLU A 213 9.93 16.56 8.87
N PRO A 214 11.27 16.52 8.69
CA PRO A 214 11.85 16.20 7.39
C PRO A 214 11.29 14.87 6.92
N GLY A 215 10.76 14.87 5.69
CA GLY A 215 10.18 13.69 5.10
C GLY A 215 11.18 12.53 4.97
N PRO A 216 10.69 11.32 4.69
CA PRO A 216 11.43 10.04 4.69
C PRO A 216 12.69 9.93 3.84
N ALA A 217 12.82 10.83 2.87
CA ALA A 217 13.93 10.94 1.95
C ALA A 217 14.50 12.34 2.12
N GLY A 218 14.77 12.73 3.37
CA GLY A 218 14.94 14.12 3.76
C GLY A 218 15.96 14.79 2.87
N GLY A 219 15.56 15.79 2.08
CA GLY A 219 16.42 16.61 1.21
C GLY A 219 16.74 16.05 -0.20
N PRO A 220 16.98 16.95 -1.18
CA PRO A 220 16.98 16.64 -2.62
C PRO A 220 18.25 15.95 -3.15
N ARG A 221 19.20 15.57 -2.30
CA ARG A 221 20.53 15.08 -2.73
C ARG A 221 20.94 13.82 -1.97
N PRO A 222 21.84 12.98 -2.47
CA PRO A 222 22.45 11.97 -1.61
C PRO A 222 23.23 12.64 -0.46
N PRO A 223 23.23 12.05 0.76
CA PRO A 223 24.05 12.56 1.87
C PRO A 223 25.55 12.40 1.56
N GLY A 224 26.38 13.28 2.13
CA GLY A 224 27.83 13.24 1.92
C GLY A 224 28.49 12.03 2.59
N PRO A 225 29.60 11.48 2.05
CA PRO A 225 30.26 10.31 2.63
C PRO A 225 30.67 10.46 4.11
N HIS A 226 31.05 11.68 4.51
CA HIS A 226 31.39 11.97 5.91
C HIS A 226 30.18 11.90 6.85
N ASP A 227 29.05 12.47 6.43
CA ASP A 227 27.80 12.44 7.20
C ASP A 227 27.30 11.01 7.36
N VAL A 228 27.36 10.23 6.28
CA VAL A 228 26.97 8.81 6.26
C VAL A 228 27.84 8.00 7.21
N ARG A 229 29.17 8.18 7.17
CA ARG A 229 30.09 7.50 8.10
C ARG A 229 29.82 7.85 9.56
N THR A 230 29.59 9.13 9.84
CA THR A 230 29.30 9.62 11.19
C THR A 230 27.98 9.07 11.71
N ALA A 231 26.94 9.09 10.88
CA ALA A 231 25.63 8.51 11.19
C ALA A 231 25.70 7.00 11.42
N ALA A 232 26.44 6.28 10.56
CA ALA A 232 26.69 4.84 10.72
C ALA A 232 27.40 4.53 12.03
N ALA A 233 28.45 5.28 12.38
CA ALA A 233 29.17 5.09 13.64
C ALA A 233 28.25 5.28 14.86
N ARG A 234 27.44 6.34 14.86
CA ARG A 234 26.47 6.61 15.94
C ARG A 234 25.43 5.50 16.04
N TRP A 235 24.76 5.19 14.93
CA TRP A 235 23.67 4.20 14.94
C TRP A 235 24.16 2.80 15.29
N LEU A 236 25.32 2.36 14.77
CA LEU A 236 25.88 1.04 15.09
C LEU A 236 26.32 0.92 16.56
N ALA A 237 26.75 2.03 17.20
CA ALA A 237 27.12 2.03 18.61
C ALA A 237 25.92 1.95 19.56
N GLU A 238 24.76 2.50 19.16
CA GLU A 238 23.56 2.61 20.00
C GLU A 238 22.53 1.50 19.72
N ARG A 239 22.57 0.87 18.54
CA ARG A 239 21.55 -0.12 18.15
C ARG A 239 21.66 -1.42 18.94
N THR A 240 20.52 -2.08 19.08
CA THR A 240 20.45 -3.51 19.42
C THR A 240 20.49 -4.35 18.14
N VAL A 241 20.90 -5.62 18.25
CA VAL A 241 20.79 -6.60 17.15
C VAL A 241 19.32 -6.72 16.73
N GLY A 242 19.04 -6.67 15.42
CA GLY A 242 17.68 -6.58 14.89
C GLY A 242 16.95 -5.24 15.18
N GLY A 243 17.64 -4.25 15.76
CA GLY A 243 17.09 -2.93 16.03
C GLY A 243 16.87 -2.14 14.75
N ARG A 244 15.72 -1.44 14.67
CA ARG A 244 15.31 -0.68 13.48
C ARG A 244 16.29 0.44 13.14
N LEU A 245 16.41 0.71 11.84
CA LEU A 245 17.12 1.89 11.36
C LEU A 245 16.28 3.14 11.61
N THR A 246 16.75 4.00 12.52
CA THR A 246 16.09 5.26 12.91
C THR A 246 16.80 6.51 12.40
N ASP A 247 18.07 6.38 12.02
CA ASP A 247 18.90 7.50 11.58
C ASP A 247 18.48 8.01 10.19
N GLU A 248 18.13 9.29 10.11
CA GLU A 248 17.62 9.92 8.89
C GLU A 248 18.67 10.01 7.77
N VAL A 249 19.96 10.20 8.11
CA VAL A 249 21.04 10.26 7.11
C VAL A 249 21.20 8.90 6.45
N LEU A 250 21.17 7.82 7.24
CA LEU A 250 21.25 6.46 6.72
C LEU A 250 20.01 6.05 5.93
N ARG A 251 18.82 6.45 6.37
CA ARG A 251 17.57 6.24 5.64
C ARG A 251 17.59 6.91 4.27
N ARG A 252 17.98 8.19 4.22
CA ARG A 252 18.19 8.93 2.98
C ARG A 252 19.24 8.25 2.10
N HIS A 253 20.36 7.82 2.67
CA HIS A 253 21.41 7.10 1.96
C HIS A 253 20.88 5.82 1.28
N LEU A 254 20.11 5.00 2.01
CA LEU A 254 19.48 3.78 1.47
C LEU A 254 18.55 4.06 0.29
N VAL A 255 17.69 5.07 0.43
CA VAL A 255 16.74 5.44 -0.61
C VAL A 255 17.47 5.87 -1.89
N TRP A 256 18.56 6.64 -1.76
CA TRP A 256 19.39 7.01 -2.92
C TRP A 256 20.15 5.82 -3.53
N HIS A 257 20.57 4.85 -2.73
CA HIS A 257 21.13 3.59 -3.24
C HIS A 257 20.10 2.80 -4.05
N ALA A 258 18.85 2.72 -3.58
CA ALA A 258 17.77 2.07 -4.33
C ALA A 258 17.47 2.80 -5.65
N VAL A 259 17.42 4.13 -5.65
CA VAL A 259 17.26 4.93 -6.88
C VAL A 259 18.40 4.66 -7.87
N ALA A 260 19.64 4.52 -7.41
CA ALA A 260 20.78 4.24 -8.28
C ALA A 260 20.69 2.89 -9.02
N THR A 261 19.84 1.97 -8.58
CA THR A 261 19.64 0.67 -9.25
C THR A 261 18.79 0.78 -10.53
N GLY A 262 18.02 1.86 -10.71
CA GLY A 262 17.08 2.00 -11.81
C GLY A 262 15.85 1.09 -11.73
N LEU A 263 15.67 0.34 -10.64
CA LEU A 263 14.45 -0.40 -10.36
C LEU A 263 13.37 0.51 -9.75
N PRO A 264 12.07 0.16 -9.88
CA PRO A 264 11.01 0.89 -9.22
C PRO A 264 11.17 0.94 -7.70
N LEU A 265 10.85 2.10 -7.11
CA LEU A 265 10.90 2.34 -5.67
C LEU A 265 9.51 2.69 -5.14
N SER A 266 8.98 1.87 -4.24
CA SER A 266 7.72 2.14 -3.54
C SER A 266 7.95 2.91 -2.24
N LEU A 267 7.32 4.08 -2.10
CA LEU A 267 7.32 4.87 -0.87
C LEU A 267 5.95 4.77 -0.19
N ARG A 268 5.91 4.17 1.01
CA ARG A 268 4.67 3.94 1.75
C ARG A 268 4.48 4.94 2.86
N TYR A 269 3.32 5.60 2.85
CA TYR A 269 2.97 6.62 3.82
C TYR A 269 1.87 6.13 4.75
N GLY A 270 2.20 6.03 6.04
CA GLY A 270 1.23 5.73 7.08
C GLY A 270 0.16 6.83 7.22
N PRO A 271 -0.98 6.51 7.85
CA PRO A 271 -2.07 7.47 8.05
C PRO A 271 -1.70 8.59 9.01
N ASP A 272 -0.66 8.43 9.85
CA ASP A 272 -0.26 9.42 10.87
C ASP A 272 1.13 10.02 10.62
N GLY A 273 1.91 9.48 9.67
CA GLY A 273 3.25 9.96 9.33
C GLY A 273 3.29 11.11 8.31
N PRO A 274 4.47 11.71 8.07
CA PRO A 274 4.64 12.75 7.07
C PRO A 274 4.12 12.26 5.72
N GLY A 275 3.39 13.12 5.01
CA GLY A 275 2.77 12.76 3.73
C GLY A 275 3.75 12.80 2.56
N PRO A 276 3.30 12.42 1.35
CA PRO A 276 4.09 12.48 0.12
C PRO A 276 4.71 13.86 -0.16
N ARG A 277 4.06 14.95 0.28
CA ARG A 277 4.59 16.32 0.12
C ARG A 277 5.93 16.53 0.82
N ALA A 278 6.17 15.84 1.93
CA ALA A 278 7.45 15.92 2.64
C ALA A 278 8.61 15.32 1.82
N ALA A 279 8.31 14.50 0.81
CA ALA A 279 9.29 13.95 -0.13
C ALA A 279 9.33 14.72 -1.46
N ALA A 280 8.64 15.86 -1.61
CA ALA A 280 8.51 16.55 -2.90
C ALA A 280 9.86 16.92 -3.51
N GLU A 281 10.79 17.49 -2.73
CA GLU A 281 12.13 17.85 -3.22
C GLU A 281 12.92 16.62 -3.70
N PHE A 282 12.82 15.51 -2.98
CA PHE A 282 13.41 14.23 -3.39
C PHE A 282 12.79 13.71 -4.68
N LEU A 283 11.46 13.75 -4.81
CA LEU A 283 10.76 13.30 -6.02
C LEU A 283 11.15 14.15 -7.25
N HIS A 284 11.34 15.46 -7.08
CA HIS A 284 11.86 16.32 -8.15
C HIS A 284 13.32 15.97 -8.50
N ALA A 285 14.16 15.72 -7.50
CA ALA A 285 15.56 15.38 -7.71
C ALA A 285 15.79 14.00 -8.37
N THR A 286 14.83 13.09 -8.28
CA THR A 286 14.89 11.78 -8.94
C THR A 286 14.41 11.81 -10.39
N ALA A 287 13.85 12.93 -10.86
CA ALA A 287 13.40 13.06 -12.24
C ALA A 287 14.55 12.84 -13.22
N GLY A 288 14.36 11.94 -14.18
CA GLY A 288 15.35 11.62 -15.21
C GLY A 288 16.45 10.64 -14.78
N LEU A 289 16.42 10.11 -13.55
CA LEU A 289 17.41 9.12 -13.07
C LEU A 289 17.08 7.67 -13.47
N GLY A 290 15.93 7.44 -14.11
CA GLY A 290 15.54 6.11 -14.63
C GLY A 290 14.81 5.20 -13.65
N THR A 291 14.59 5.64 -12.40
CA THR A 291 13.73 4.95 -11.43
C THR A 291 12.32 5.54 -11.42
N ASP A 292 11.32 4.67 -11.59
CA ASP A 292 9.93 5.02 -11.33
C ASP A 292 9.65 4.95 -9.82
N VAL A 293 8.97 5.98 -9.28
CA VAL A 293 8.61 6.04 -7.86
C VAL A 293 7.11 5.81 -7.70
N VAL A 294 6.74 4.82 -6.89
CA VAL A 294 5.33 4.47 -6.62
C VAL A 294 4.96 4.93 -5.21
N LEU A 295 4.06 5.90 -5.11
CA LEU A 295 3.55 6.39 -3.84
C LEU A 295 2.40 5.50 -3.38
N THR A 296 2.47 5.00 -2.14
CA THR A 296 1.40 4.23 -1.48
C THR A 296 0.86 5.06 -0.31
N PRO A 297 -0.09 5.99 -0.56
CA PRO A 297 -0.56 6.91 0.45
C PRO A 297 -1.64 6.29 1.36
N GLY A 298 -1.60 6.62 2.66
CA GLY A 298 -2.79 6.55 3.51
C GLY A 298 -3.92 7.46 3.01
N THR A 299 -5.15 7.23 3.45
CA THR A 299 -6.36 7.92 2.95
C THR A 299 -6.24 9.45 2.98
N ARG A 300 -5.71 10.02 4.07
CA ARG A 300 -5.50 11.48 4.20
C ARG A 300 -4.53 12.08 3.17
N HIS A 301 -3.64 11.24 2.64
CA HIS A 301 -2.52 11.64 1.78
C HIS A 301 -2.78 11.37 0.29
N GLN A 302 -3.93 10.79 -0.06
CA GLN A 302 -4.25 10.42 -1.45
C GLN A 302 -4.28 11.61 -2.41
N ALA A 303 -4.83 12.75 -1.98
CA ALA A 303 -4.89 13.96 -2.80
C ALA A 303 -3.48 14.50 -3.12
N ALA A 304 -2.60 14.55 -2.11
CA ALA A 304 -1.22 14.97 -2.29
C ALA A 304 -0.42 14.04 -3.21
N ALA A 305 -0.60 12.72 -3.08
CA ALA A 305 0.04 11.76 -3.97
C ALA A 305 -0.43 11.92 -5.42
N ALA A 306 -1.74 12.14 -5.61
CA ALA A 306 -2.35 12.36 -6.91
C ALA A 306 -1.78 13.60 -7.62
N GLU A 307 -1.68 14.73 -6.90
CA GLU A 307 -1.08 15.97 -7.41
C GLU A 307 0.38 15.79 -7.83
N LEU A 308 1.18 15.10 -7.01
CA LEU A 308 2.59 14.83 -7.34
C LEU A 308 2.73 13.94 -8.57
N ALA A 309 1.94 12.86 -8.66
CA ALA A 309 1.96 11.96 -9.81
C ALA A 309 1.41 12.59 -11.11
N ALA A 310 0.56 13.60 -10.99
CA ALA A 310 0.08 14.37 -12.14
C ALA A 310 1.17 15.27 -12.75
N VAL A 311 2.08 15.78 -11.92
CA VAL A 311 3.13 16.72 -12.36
C VAL A 311 4.44 16.01 -12.71
N LEU A 312 4.79 14.91 -12.02
CA LEU A 312 6.09 14.25 -12.15
C LEU A 312 6.02 13.01 -13.07
N PRO A 313 6.73 13.00 -14.22
CA PRO A 313 6.62 11.94 -15.23
C PRO A 313 7.03 10.53 -14.80
N HIS A 314 7.80 10.37 -13.72
CA HIS A 314 8.26 9.08 -13.18
C HIS A 314 7.53 8.68 -11.87
N VAL A 315 6.57 9.49 -11.40
CA VAL A 315 5.83 9.22 -10.16
C VAL A 315 4.47 8.59 -10.48
N TYR A 316 4.08 7.59 -9.68
CA TYR A 316 2.85 6.82 -9.79
C TYR A 316 2.16 6.75 -8.42
N VAL A 317 0.85 6.46 -8.40
CA VAL A 317 0.09 6.24 -7.17
C VAL A 317 -0.47 4.83 -7.18
N ALA A 318 -0.16 4.06 -6.13
CA ALA A 318 -0.77 2.75 -5.89
C ALA A 318 -1.70 2.84 -4.69
N LEU A 319 -2.94 2.37 -4.83
CA LEU A 319 -3.93 2.41 -3.77
C LEU A 319 -4.93 1.26 -3.84
N GLY A 320 -5.48 0.95 -2.67
CA GLY A 320 -6.64 0.09 -2.50
C GLY A 320 -7.90 0.90 -2.24
N GLY A 321 -9.06 0.24 -2.24
CA GLY A 321 -10.34 0.91 -2.05
C GLY A 321 -10.74 1.77 -3.26
N ASP A 322 -11.63 2.72 -3.06
CA ASP A 322 -12.21 3.53 -4.14
C ASP A 322 -11.15 4.46 -4.79
N PRO A 323 -10.82 4.28 -6.08
CA PRO A 323 -9.82 5.10 -6.75
C PRO A 323 -10.35 6.45 -7.28
N SER A 324 -11.65 6.73 -7.13
CA SER A 324 -12.31 7.87 -7.78
C SER A 324 -11.65 9.22 -7.49
N ALA A 325 -11.29 9.47 -6.22
CA ALA A 325 -10.68 10.73 -5.81
C ALA A 325 -9.27 10.95 -6.40
N VAL A 326 -8.52 9.87 -6.64
CA VAL A 326 -7.19 9.92 -7.26
C VAL A 326 -7.31 10.06 -8.78
N LEU A 327 -8.19 9.28 -9.41
CA LEU A 327 -8.43 9.32 -10.86
C LEU A 327 -9.01 10.66 -11.34
N ALA A 328 -9.69 11.40 -10.46
CA ALA A 328 -10.16 12.76 -10.77
C ALA A 328 -9.03 13.79 -10.94
N ARG A 329 -7.82 13.49 -10.45
CA ARG A 329 -6.68 14.44 -10.41
C ARG A 329 -5.43 13.93 -11.13
N THR A 330 -5.39 12.65 -11.49
CA THR A 330 -4.19 11.96 -11.95
C THR A 330 -4.44 11.32 -13.31
N PRO A 331 -3.50 11.39 -14.27
CA PRO A 331 -3.61 10.63 -15.51
C PRO A 331 -3.83 9.14 -15.22
N PHE A 332 -4.78 8.50 -15.93
CA PHE A 332 -5.12 7.09 -15.68
C PHE A 332 -3.92 6.15 -15.81
N GLY A 333 -2.95 6.49 -16.66
CA GLY A 333 -1.69 5.74 -16.82
C GLY A 333 -0.74 5.77 -15.61
N LYS A 334 -1.09 6.52 -14.55
CA LYS A 334 -0.28 6.72 -13.35
C LYS A 334 -0.87 6.09 -12.09
N VAL A 335 -2.05 5.48 -12.19
CA VAL A 335 -2.74 4.88 -11.05
C VAL A 335 -2.64 3.36 -11.14
N LEU A 336 -2.26 2.72 -10.03
CA LEU A 336 -2.09 1.28 -9.89
C LEU A 336 -3.02 0.74 -8.80
N TYR A 337 -3.53 -0.47 -8.98
CA TYR A 337 -4.15 -1.22 -7.89
C TYR A 337 -3.08 -1.73 -6.91
N ALA A 338 -3.32 -1.52 -5.61
CA ALA A 338 -2.55 -2.15 -4.54
C ALA A 338 -3.48 -2.49 -3.37
N SER A 339 -3.48 -3.74 -2.91
CA SER A 339 -4.32 -4.12 -1.78
C SER A 339 -3.77 -3.61 -0.44
N GLY A 340 -2.44 -3.50 -0.33
CA GLY A 340 -1.76 -3.29 0.95
C GLY A 340 -2.00 -4.41 1.97
N ALA A 341 -2.54 -5.55 1.53
CA ALA A 341 -2.95 -6.62 2.42
C ALA A 341 -1.74 -7.35 3.02
N ALA A 342 -1.82 -7.61 4.33
CA ALA A 342 -0.84 -8.41 5.06
C ALA A 342 -1.52 -9.44 5.95
N GLY A 343 -1.01 -10.67 5.92
CA GLY A 343 -1.41 -11.77 6.80
C GLY A 343 -2.76 -12.41 6.47
N LEU A 344 -3.83 -11.64 6.35
CA LEU A 344 -5.18 -12.17 6.11
C LEU A 344 -5.51 -12.23 4.61
N PRO A 345 -5.82 -13.40 4.02
CA PRO A 345 -6.28 -13.49 2.63
C PRO A 345 -7.62 -12.76 2.40
N GLU A 346 -8.41 -12.54 3.45
CA GLU A 346 -9.64 -11.76 3.39
C GLU A 346 -9.40 -10.30 2.97
N LEU A 347 -8.28 -9.70 3.38
CA LEU A 347 -7.95 -8.30 3.06
C LEU A 347 -7.67 -8.11 1.56
N TYR A 348 -7.17 -9.14 0.88
CA TYR A 348 -7.07 -9.15 -0.58
C TYR A 348 -8.45 -9.13 -1.24
N VAL A 349 -9.39 -9.93 -0.72
CA VAL A 349 -10.77 -9.98 -1.24
C VAL A 349 -11.46 -8.63 -1.04
N THR A 350 -11.42 -8.08 0.17
CA THR A 350 -12.08 -6.81 0.47
C THR A 350 -11.44 -5.65 -0.30
N GLY A 351 -10.11 -5.60 -0.39
CA GLY A 351 -9.39 -4.61 -1.17
C GLY A 351 -9.73 -4.65 -2.66
N ALA A 352 -9.70 -5.84 -3.29
CA ALA A 352 -10.02 -6.00 -4.70
C ALA A 352 -11.49 -5.68 -5.01
N ARG A 353 -12.42 -6.09 -4.14
CA ARG A 353 -13.86 -5.82 -4.29
C ARG A 353 -14.16 -4.33 -4.14
N ALA A 354 -13.61 -3.68 -3.13
CA ALA A 354 -13.81 -2.24 -2.92
C ALA A 354 -13.25 -1.43 -4.10
N PHE A 355 -12.05 -1.76 -4.57
CA PHE A 355 -11.43 -1.10 -5.71
C PHE A 355 -12.24 -1.26 -7.00
N ARG A 356 -12.63 -2.49 -7.34
CA ARG A 356 -13.47 -2.74 -8.52
C ARG A 356 -14.83 -2.06 -8.43
N ALA A 357 -15.45 -2.05 -7.26
CA ALA A 357 -16.75 -1.39 -7.07
C ALA A 357 -16.63 0.13 -7.25
N GLY A 358 -15.62 0.77 -6.67
CA GLY A 358 -15.36 2.21 -6.84
C GLY A 358 -15.06 2.57 -8.30
N LEU A 359 -14.20 1.77 -8.96
CA LEU A 359 -13.85 1.98 -10.36
C LEU A 359 -15.04 1.79 -11.30
N ALA A 360 -15.84 0.73 -11.09
CA ALA A 360 -17.04 0.49 -11.87
C ALA A 360 -18.06 1.62 -11.68
N HIS A 361 -18.28 2.07 -10.44
CA HIS A 361 -19.19 3.18 -10.17
C HIS A 361 -18.76 4.48 -10.87
N LEU A 362 -17.45 4.79 -10.85
CA LEU A 362 -16.90 5.92 -11.59
C LEU A 362 -17.15 5.78 -13.10
N ILE A 363 -16.80 4.64 -13.69
CA ILE A 363 -16.96 4.40 -15.14
C ILE A 363 -18.43 4.47 -15.53
N ASP A 364 -19.29 3.74 -14.84
CA ASP A 364 -20.73 3.70 -15.13
C ASP A 364 -21.35 5.09 -15.04
N GLY A 365 -20.96 5.88 -14.02
CA GLY A 365 -21.42 7.27 -13.87
C GLY A 365 -20.99 8.17 -15.04
N ARG A 366 -19.73 8.07 -15.49
CA ARG A 366 -19.20 8.87 -16.61
C ARG A 366 -19.81 8.46 -17.95
N VAL A 367 -20.02 7.16 -18.17
CA VAL A 367 -20.66 6.64 -19.39
C VAL A 367 -22.14 7.02 -19.43
N ALA A 368 -22.86 6.88 -18.33
CA ALA A 368 -24.27 7.28 -18.25
C ALA A 368 -24.47 8.79 -18.47
N ALA A 369 -23.50 9.61 -18.06
CA ALA A 369 -23.49 11.05 -18.33
C ALA A 369 -23.11 11.42 -19.77
N GLY A 370 -22.72 10.44 -20.61
CA GLY A 370 -22.24 10.68 -21.97
C GLY A 370 -20.85 11.31 -22.05
N GLU A 371 -20.11 11.33 -20.94
CA GLU A 371 -18.76 11.90 -20.88
C GLU A 371 -17.73 10.94 -21.47
N TRP A 372 -17.90 9.63 -21.23
CA TRP A 372 -17.03 8.56 -21.75
C TRP A 372 -17.81 7.59 -22.62
N SER A 373 -17.15 6.99 -23.62
CA SER A 373 -17.69 5.79 -24.27
C SER A 373 -17.49 4.56 -23.38
N ALA A 374 -18.27 3.50 -23.60
CA ALA A 374 -18.07 2.22 -22.92
C ALA A 374 -16.65 1.66 -23.15
N ALA A 375 -16.11 1.82 -24.37
CA ALA A 375 -14.76 1.39 -24.72
C ALA A 375 -13.66 2.18 -23.98
N ASP A 376 -13.89 3.46 -23.70
CA ASP A 376 -12.97 4.26 -22.88
C ASP A 376 -12.98 3.77 -21.44
N GLY A 377 -14.17 3.48 -20.89
CA GLY A 377 -14.32 2.87 -19.57
C GLY A 377 -13.54 1.55 -19.44
N GLU A 378 -13.70 0.64 -20.41
CA GLU A 378 -12.96 -0.63 -20.46
C GLU A 378 -11.43 -0.41 -20.52
N ARG A 379 -10.98 0.56 -21.32
CA ARG A 379 -9.56 0.92 -21.41
C ARG A 379 -9.01 1.45 -20.10
N VAL A 380 -9.75 2.32 -19.40
CA VAL A 380 -9.36 2.82 -18.08
C VAL A 380 -9.26 1.67 -17.07
N ALA A 381 -10.25 0.77 -17.06
CA ALA A 381 -10.23 -0.39 -16.17
C ALA A 381 -9.00 -1.29 -16.41
N ALA A 382 -8.67 -1.56 -17.68
CA ALA A 382 -7.49 -2.36 -18.04
C ALA A 382 -6.16 -1.69 -17.65
N LEU A 383 -6.05 -0.37 -17.82
CA LEU A 383 -4.85 0.39 -17.44
C LEU A 383 -4.61 0.33 -15.93
N VAL A 384 -5.61 0.72 -15.14
CA VAL A 384 -5.45 0.88 -13.69
C VAL A 384 -5.40 -0.49 -12.98
N GLY A 385 -6.14 -1.48 -13.49
CA GLY A 385 -6.16 -2.82 -12.92
C GLY A 385 -4.86 -3.60 -13.10
N GLU A 386 -4.22 -3.51 -14.28
CA GLU A 386 -3.08 -4.37 -14.63
C GLU A 386 -2.03 -3.66 -15.50
N GLY A 387 -2.45 -2.97 -16.56
CA GLY A 387 -1.56 -2.51 -17.63
C GLY A 387 -0.47 -1.55 -17.18
N ASN A 388 -0.78 -0.66 -16.22
CA ASN A 388 0.20 0.28 -15.69
C ASN A 388 1.24 -0.43 -14.82
N ALA A 389 0.83 -1.33 -13.93
CA ALA A 389 1.73 -2.03 -13.03
C ALA A 389 2.70 -2.93 -13.81
N ARG A 390 2.21 -3.63 -14.85
CA ARG A 390 3.09 -4.42 -15.73
C ARG A 390 4.16 -3.57 -16.42
N ARG A 391 3.84 -2.33 -16.78
CA ARG A 391 4.79 -1.41 -17.43
C ARG A 391 5.84 -0.90 -16.45
N VAL A 392 5.40 -0.41 -15.29
CA VAL A 392 6.29 0.15 -14.24
C VAL A 392 7.27 -0.93 -13.76
N TYR A 393 6.76 -2.11 -13.44
CA TYR A 393 7.58 -3.22 -12.92
C TYR A 393 8.16 -4.14 -14.00
N ARG A 394 8.01 -3.79 -15.29
CA ARG A 394 8.53 -4.57 -16.44
C ARG A 394 8.15 -6.05 -16.39
N LEU A 395 6.92 -6.33 -15.96
CA LEU A 395 6.43 -7.70 -15.78
C LEU A 395 6.12 -8.35 -17.13
N PRO A 396 6.29 -9.68 -17.26
CA PRO A 396 5.91 -10.40 -18.48
C PRO A 396 4.41 -10.21 -18.76
N ALA A 397 4.00 -10.35 -20.02
CA ALA A 397 2.58 -10.32 -20.38
C ALA A 397 1.82 -11.46 -19.68
N SER A 398 0.56 -11.22 -19.30
CA SER A 398 -0.29 -12.26 -18.72
C SER A 398 -0.43 -13.44 -19.68
N ALA A 399 -0.15 -14.65 -19.21
CA ALA A 399 -0.34 -15.88 -20.00
C ALA A 399 -1.82 -16.11 -20.39
N ALA A 400 -2.77 -15.42 -19.73
CA ALA A 400 -4.20 -15.53 -19.95
C ALA A 400 -4.72 -14.82 -21.22
N GLY A 401 -3.86 -14.14 -22.00
CA GLY A 401 -4.28 -13.29 -23.12
C GLY A 401 -4.12 -13.84 -24.54
N ARG A 402 -3.58 -15.04 -24.76
CA ARG A 402 -3.56 -15.63 -26.12
C ARG A 402 -4.83 -16.43 -26.37
N VAL A 403 -5.91 -15.74 -26.74
CA VAL A 403 -6.91 -16.36 -27.62
C VAL A 403 -6.30 -16.30 -29.03
N PRO A 404 -5.93 -17.43 -29.66
CA PRO A 404 -5.59 -17.41 -31.07
C PRO A 404 -6.87 -17.07 -31.82
N HIS A 405 -6.96 -15.88 -32.41
CA HIS A 405 -7.96 -15.63 -33.44
C HIS A 405 -7.72 -16.67 -34.56
N PRO A 406 -8.71 -17.52 -34.90
CA PRO A 406 -8.58 -18.32 -36.10
C PRO A 406 -8.48 -17.35 -37.28
N ARG A 407 -7.36 -17.41 -38.01
CA ARG A 407 -7.27 -16.76 -39.32
C ARG A 407 -8.34 -17.37 -40.20
N LEU A 408 -9.43 -16.63 -40.45
CA LEU A 408 -10.37 -16.99 -41.49
C LEU A 408 -9.60 -16.95 -42.82
N PRO A 409 -9.65 -18.02 -43.63
CA PRO A 409 -9.01 -18.01 -44.94
C PRO A 409 -9.65 -16.90 -45.80
N HIS A 410 -8.80 -16.08 -46.42
CA HIS A 410 -9.21 -15.13 -47.44
C HIS A 410 -9.95 -15.87 -48.55
N ALA A 411 -11.24 -15.58 -48.70
CA ALA A 411 -11.98 -15.95 -49.89
C ALA A 411 -11.62 -14.93 -50.98
N ASP A 412 -10.61 -15.26 -51.76
CA ASP A 412 -10.43 -14.67 -53.08
C ASP A 412 -10.15 -15.77 -54.10
N THR A 413 -10.80 -15.64 -55.25
CA THR A 413 -10.60 -16.34 -56.53
C THR A 413 -11.16 -17.76 -56.70
N LEU A 414 -12.43 -17.83 -57.12
CA LEU A 414 -12.86 -18.67 -58.25
C LEU A 414 -13.65 -17.80 -59.24
N ARG A 415 -12.96 -17.39 -60.31
CA ARG A 415 -13.52 -17.24 -61.65
C ARG A 415 -12.89 -18.31 -62.53
#